data_AF-A0A0C2JZ07-F1
#
_entry.id   AF-A0A0C2JZ07-F1
#
_cell.length_a   1.000
_cell.length_b   1.000
_cell.length_c   1.000
_cell.angle_alpha   90.00
_cell.angle_beta   90.00
_cell.angle_gamma   90.00
#
_symmetry.space_group_name_H-M   'P 1'
#
loop_
_entity.id
_entity.type
_entity.pdbx_description
1 polymer ?
#
loop_
_entity_poly.entity_id
_entity_poly.type
_entity_poly.pdbx_seq_one_letter_code
_entity_poly.pdbx_strand_id
1 'polypeptide(L)'
;MSGGMNRWRTRCSDIWRLDFDTMEWFKLKYTLEPGIDGHRMSVVDDTYLYSAGGWVNKYLNLNKMERFILRPPSLYQLCLESVCRSPNITSYIHSLPTLILDELNIPDNDSSANVEDK
;
A
#
# COMPACT_ATOMS: atom_id res chain seq x y z
N MET A 1 -0.65 -3.76 -9.56
CA MET A 1 -0.51 -4.12 -10.99
C MET A 1 -1.89 -4.06 -11.64
N SER A 2 -2.01 -3.60 -12.88
CA SER A 2 -3.29 -3.56 -13.57
C SER A 2 -3.14 -3.71 -15.09
N GLY A 3 -4.13 -4.33 -15.71
CA GLY A 3 -4.23 -4.45 -17.16
C GLY A 3 -3.07 -5.20 -17.81
N GLY A 4 -2.69 -4.76 -19.01
CA GLY A 4 -1.62 -5.35 -19.82
C GLY A 4 -2.13 -6.42 -20.79
N MET A 5 -1.20 -7.19 -21.36
CA MET A 5 -1.49 -8.19 -22.37
C MET A 5 -0.84 -9.52 -22.02
N ASN A 6 -1.61 -10.61 -22.03
CA ASN A 6 -1.10 -11.94 -21.73
C ASN A 6 -0.38 -12.58 -22.94
N ARG A 7 0.19 -13.77 -22.74
CA ARG A 7 0.92 -14.52 -23.79
C ARG A 7 0.11 -14.81 -25.05
N TRP A 8 -1.22 -14.82 -24.93
CA TRP A 8 -2.15 -15.07 -26.04
C TRP A 8 -2.66 -13.79 -26.69
N ARG A 9 -2.07 -12.64 -26.35
CA ARG A 9 -2.47 -11.31 -26.81
C ARG A 9 -3.87 -10.88 -26.36
N THR A 10 -4.43 -11.54 -25.36
CA THR A 10 -5.66 -11.09 -24.70
C THR A 10 -5.30 -9.98 -23.73
N ARG A 11 -6.07 -8.90 -23.78
CA ARG A 11 -5.92 -7.77 -22.86
C ARG A 11 -6.54 -8.11 -21.52
N CYS A 12 -5.79 -7.89 -20.46
CA CYS A 12 -6.24 -8.03 -19.09
C CYS A 12 -6.90 -6.72 -18.66
N SER A 13 -7.90 -6.80 -17.80
CA SER A 13 -8.57 -5.63 -17.20
C SER A 13 -8.63 -5.71 -15.67
N ASP A 14 -8.05 -6.76 -15.10
CA ASP A 14 -7.99 -6.94 -13.67
C ASP A 14 -6.93 -6.06 -13.02
N ILE A 15 -7.19 -5.77 -11.74
CA ILE A 15 -6.30 -5.01 -10.87
C ILE A 15 -5.90 -5.93 -9.72
N TRP A 16 -4.60 -6.01 -9.47
CA TRP A 16 -4.01 -6.83 -8.43
C TRP A 16 -3.17 -5.97 -7.50
N ARG A 17 -3.23 -6.26 -6.20
CA ARG A 17 -2.30 -5.73 -5.19
C ARG A 17 -1.38 -6.85 -4.70
N LEU A 18 -0.15 -6.50 -4.37
CA LEU A 18 0.78 -7.35 -3.65
C LEU A 18 0.78 -6.89 -2.20
N ASP A 19 0.55 -7.81 -1.28
CA ASP A 19 0.78 -7.58 0.15
C ASP A 19 2.25 -7.89 0.45
N PHE A 20 2.97 -6.92 1.04
CA PHE A 20 4.39 -7.08 1.32
C PHE A 20 4.67 -7.85 2.61
N ASP A 21 3.70 -7.97 3.51
CA ASP A 21 3.85 -8.74 4.75
C ASP A 21 3.72 -10.24 4.46
N THR A 22 2.72 -10.63 3.67
CA THR A 22 2.47 -12.04 3.33
C THR A 22 3.14 -12.49 2.03
N MET A 23 3.60 -11.54 1.21
CA MET A 23 4.06 -11.78 -0.16
C MET A 23 2.99 -12.41 -1.07
N GLU A 24 1.72 -12.18 -0.77
CA GLU A 24 0.59 -12.74 -1.53
C GLU A 24 -0.05 -11.71 -2.46
N TRP A 25 -0.54 -12.21 -3.59
CA TRP A 25 -1.28 -11.41 -4.57
C TRP A 25 -2.78 -11.47 -4.31
N PHE A 26 -3.40 -10.31 -4.17
CA PHE A 26 -4.85 -10.17 -4.00
C PHE A 26 -5.47 -9.49 -5.22
N LYS A 27 -6.45 -10.15 -5.83
CA LYS A 27 -7.26 -9.55 -6.89
C LYS A 27 -8.23 -8.55 -6.28
N LEU A 28 -8.22 -7.31 -6.77
CA LEU A 28 -9.20 -6.32 -6.34
C LEU A 28 -10.56 -6.58 -7.00
N LYS A 29 -11.64 -6.14 -6.35
CA LYS A 29 -13.01 -6.23 -6.89
C LYS A 29 -13.23 -5.32 -8.11
N TYR A 30 -12.36 -4.34 -8.29
CA TYR A 30 -12.41 -3.39 -9.39
C TYR A 30 -11.72 -3.95 -10.64
N THR A 31 -12.27 -3.61 -11.80
CA THR A 31 -11.67 -3.86 -13.11
C THR A 31 -11.55 -2.55 -13.86
N LEU A 32 -10.49 -2.42 -14.64
CA LEU A 32 -10.40 -1.40 -15.68
C LEU A 32 -11.44 -1.67 -16.76
N GLU A 33 -11.70 -0.66 -17.59
CA GLU A 33 -12.41 -0.92 -18.83
C GLU A 33 -11.70 -1.99 -19.68
N PRO A 34 -12.45 -2.92 -20.28
CA PRO A 34 -11.86 -3.98 -21.09
C PRO A 34 -11.00 -3.43 -22.20
N GLY A 35 -9.82 -4.02 -22.35
CA GLY A 35 -8.99 -3.74 -23.48
C GLY A 35 -8.11 -2.51 -23.35
N ILE A 36 -7.86 -1.98 -22.15
CA ILE A 36 -6.91 -0.89 -21.94
C ILE A 36 -5.48 -1.43 -21.72
N ASP A 37 -4.51 -0.89 -22.44
CA ASP A 37 -3.07 -1.08 -22.19
C ASP A 37 -2.34 0.26 -22.19
N GLY A 38 -1.17 0.35 -21.54
CA GLY A 38 -0.36 1.57 -21.48
C GLY A 38 -1.01 2.76 -20.75
N HIS A 39 -2.03 2.51 -19.92
CA HIS A 39 -2.62 3.52 -19.04
C HIS A 39 -1.67 3.85 -17.89
N ARG A 40 -1.86 5.04 -17.31
CA ARG A 40 -1.12 5.48 -16.12
C ARG A 40 -2.02 5.35 -14.91
N MET A 41 -1.44 4.95 -13.79
CA MET A 41 -2.14 4.93 -12.52
C MET A 41 -1.42 5.73 -11.45
N SER A 42 -2.19 6.32 -10.54
CA SER A 42 -1.66 7.03 -9.37
C SER A 42 -2.62 6.87 -8.20
N VAL A 43 -2.07 6.68 -7.01
CA VAL A 43 -2.83 6.71 -5.76
C VAL A 43 -2.77 8.14 -5.20
N VAL A 44 -3.92 8.67 -4.81
CA VAL A 44 -4.08 10.02 -4.27
C VAL A 44 -4.82 9.93 -2.93
N ASP A 45 -4.37 10.70 -1.94
CA ASP A 45 -4.90 10.78 -0.58
C ASP A 45 -5.04 9.41 0.11
N ASP A 46 -4.13 8.48 -0.20
CA ASP A 46 -4.13 7.09 0.27
C ASP A 46 -5.45 6.33 0.08
N THR A 47 -6.37 6.85 -0.74
CA THR A 47 -7.76 6.39 -0.83
C THR A 47 -8.19 6.17 -2.26
N TYR A 48 -7.70 6.96 -3.21
CA TYR A 48 -8.20 6.95 -4.57
C TYR A 48 -7.13 6.45 -5.53
N LEU A 49 -7.42 5.35 -6.22
CA LEU A 49 -6.63 4.94 -7.37
C LEU A 49 -7.24 5.56 -8.62
N TYR A 50 -6.49 6.47 -9.23
CA TYR A 50 -6.81 7.00 -10.54
C TYR A 50 -6.15 6.16 -11.62
N SER A 51 -6.89 5.87 -12.68
CA SER A 51 -6.38 5.34 -13.94
C SER A 51 -6.69 6.36 -15.02
N ALA A 52 -5.70 6.72 -15.83
CA ALA A 52 -5.86 7.71 -16.88
C ALA A 52 -5.17 7.25 -18.16
N GLY A 53 -5.84 7.49 -19.28
CA GLY A 53 -5.26 7.23 -20.58
C GLY A 53 -5.40 5.76 -21.02
N GLY A 54 -4.51 5.39 -21.93
CA GLY A 54 -4.33 4.03 -22.40
C GLY A 54 -4.91 3.83 -23.79
N TRP A 55 -4.70 2.63 -24.33
CA TRP A 55 -5.01 2.31 -25.71
C TRP A 55 -6.04 1.19 -25.73
N VAL A 56 -7.09 1.27 -26.56
CA VAL A 56 -8.02 0.14 -26.81
C VAL A 56 -7.52 -0.75 -27.94
N ASN A 57 -6.88 -0.11 -28.93
CA ASN A 57 -6.23 -0.74 -30.06
C ASN A 57 -5.09 0.19 -30.53
N LYS A 58 -4.36 -0.16 -31.60
CA LYS A 58 -3.23 0.63 -32.11
C LYS A 58 -3.59 2.06 -32.54
N TYR A 59 -4.87 2.36 -32.69
CA TYR A 59 -5.36 3.60 -33.31
C TYR A 59 -6.22 4.45 -32.38
N LEU A 60 -6.69 3.89 -31.26
CA LEU A 60 -7.60 4.57 -30.33
C LEU A 60 -6.94 4.76 -28.97
N ASN A 61 -6.50 6.00 -28.73
CA ASN A 61 -6.11 6.48 -27.41
C ASN A 61 -7.38 6.86 -26.63
N LEU A 62 -7.51 6.35 -25.42
CA LEU A 62 -8.57 6.71 -24.49
C LEU A 62 -8.14 7.94 -23.70
N ASN A 63 -8.89 9.03 -23.80
CA ASN A 63 -8.74 10.16 -22.89
C ASN A 63 -9.68 10.04 -21.68
N LYS A 64 -9.95 8.80 -21.24
CA LYS A 64 -10.82 8.53 -20.10
C LYS A 64 -10.00 8.53 -18.81
N MET A 65 -10.60 9.08 -17.76
CA MET A 65 -10.10 8.98 -16.39
C MET A 65 -11.09 8.16 -15.57
N GLU A 66 -10.58 7.16 -14.87
CA GLU A 66 -11.35 6.31 -13.96
C GLU A 66 -10.80 6.48 -12.53
N ARG A 67 -11.69 6.36 -11.54
CA ARG A 67 -11.35 6.48 -10.14
C ARG A 67 -11.94 5.31 -9.37
N PHE A 68 -11.09 4.62 -8.61
CA PHE A 68 -11.46 3.52 -7.74
C PHE A 68 -11.19 3.91 -6.28
N ILE A 69 -12.09 3.53 -5.39
CA ILE A 69 -11.90 3.75 -3.95
C ILE A 69 -11.13 2.54 -3.41
N LEU A 70 -9.86 2.74 -3.13
CA LEU A 70 -9.05 1.81 -2.37
C LEU A 70 -9.16 2.15 -0.87
N ARG A 71 -8.91 1.14 -0.04
CA ARG A 71 -8.65 1.34 1.39
C ARG A 71 -7.34 0.62 1.74
N PRO A 72 -6.21 1.00 1.12
CA PRO A 72 -4.92 0.52 1.57
C PRO A 72 -4.60 1.17 2.93
N PRO A 73 -3.74 0.55 3.74
CA PRO A 73 -3.12 1.26 4.84
C PRO A 73 -2.35 2.46 4.28
N SER A 74 -2.37 3.60 4.98
CA SER A 74 -1.58 4.76 4.56
C SER A 74 -0.09 4.44 4.64
N LEU A 75 0.74 5.16 3.86
CA LEU A 75 2.20 5.02 3.99
C LEU A 75 2.63 5.26 5.44
N TYR A 76 2.00 6.23 6.10
CA TYR A 76 2.23 6.54 7.50
C TYR A 76 1.93 5.33 8.41
N GLN A 77 0.79 4.67 8.23
CA GLN A 77 0.45 3.43 8.97
C GLN A 77 1.46 2.31 8.70
N LEU A 78 1.86 2.09 7.45
CA LEU A 78 2.86 1.08 7.10
C LEU A 78 4.22 1.39 7.74
N CYS A 79 4.63 2.65 7.76
CA CYS A 79 5.87 3.08 8.43
C CYS A 79 5.81 2.86 9.94
N LEU A 80 4.69 3.22 10.59
CA LEU A 80 4.49 2.98 12.03
C LEU A 80 4.55 1.49 12.34
N GLU A 81 3.83 0.65 11.59
CA GLU A 81 3.86 -0.80 11.76
C GLU A 81 5.26 -1.37 11.55
N SER A 82 6.01 -0.87 10.57
CA SER A 82 7.38 -1.29 10.31
C SER A 82 8.33 -0.94 11.47
N VAL A 83 8.20 0.26 12.04
CA VAL A 83 8.95 0.69 13.23
C VAL A 83 8.61 -0.19 14.43
N CYS A 84 7.31 -0.43 14.68
CA CYS A 84 6.82 -1.30 15.76
C CYS A 84 7.37 -2.73 15.68
N ARG A 85 7.43 -3.29 14.47
CA ARG A 85 7.88 -4.67 14.25
C ARG A 85 9.41 -4.80 14.20
N SER A 86 10.15 -3.69 14.23
CA SER A 86 11.60 -3.73 14.11
C SER A 86 12.27 -4.23 15.40
N PRO A 87 13.27 -5.11 15.31
CA PRO A 87 14.06 -5.52 16.50
C PRO A 87 14.84 -4.35 17.14
N ASN A 88 15.01 -3.24 16.41
CA ASN A 88 15.75 -2.07 16.85
C ASN A 88 14.83 -0.96 17.41
N ILE A 89 13.58 -1.28 17.76
CA ILE A 89 12.59 -0.28 18.19
C ILE A 89 13.09 0.61 19.34
N THR A 90 13.83 0.04 20.31
CA THR A 90 14.44 0.78 21.41
C THR A 90 15.39 1.88 20.94
N SER A 91 16.15 1.64 19.86
CA SER A 91 17.01 2.66 19.27
C SER A 91 16.19 3.75 18.56
N TYR A 92 15.06 3.40 17.96
CA TYR A 92 14.22 4.36 17.23
C TYR A 92 13.44 5.25 18.18
N ILE A 93 12.93 4.72 19.30
CA ILE A 93 12.12 5.47 20.28
C ILE A 93 12.83 6.75 20.72
N HIS A 94 14.13 6.69 20.99
CA HIS A 94 14.90 7.87 21.41
C HIS A 94 15.08 8.94 20.33
N SER A 95 14.91 8.57 19.05
CA SER A 95 15.09 9.45 17.90
C SER A 95 13.77 9.96 17.30
N LEU A 96 12.64 9.38 17.71
CA LEU A 96 11.34 9.71 17.16
C LEU A 96 10.77 10.97 17.83
N PRO A 97 10.09 11.84 17.07
CA PRO A 97 9.30 12.92 17.65
C PRO A 97 8.25 12.41 18.64
N THR A 98 8.01 13.17 19.72
CA THR A 98 7.05 12.80 20.77
C THR A 98 5.65 12.51 20.23
N LEU A 99 5.18 13.27 19.22
CA LEU A 99 3.88 13.03 18.56
C LEU A 99 3.75 11.61 17.98
N ILE A 100 4.83 11.07 17.42
CA ILE A 100 4.84 9.72 16.85
C ILE A 100 4.89 8.67 17.97
N LEU A 101 5.62 8.96 19.06
CA LEU A 101 5.68 8.08 20.23
C LEU A 101 4.32 7.91 20.91
N ASP A 102 3.58 9.01 21.08
CA ASP A 102 2.24 9.01 21.66
C ASP A 102 1.27 8.14 20.85
N GLU A 103 1.38 8.15 19.51
CA GLU A 103 0.57 7.32 18.63
C GLU A 103 0.95 5.82 18.67
N LEU A 104 2.22 5.51 18.97
CA LEU A 104 2.72 4.13 19.02
C LEU A 104 2.28 3.39 20.30
N ASN A 105 1.82 4.09 21.36
CA ASN A 105 1.34 3.50 22.62
C ASN A 105 2.26 2.38 23.17
N ILE A 106 3.58 2.55 23.06
CA ILE A 106 4.54 1.54 23.52
C ILE A 106 4.49 1.55 25.06
N PRO A 107 4.20 0.41 25.72
CA PRO A 107 4.22 0.36 27.17
C PRO A 107 5.65 0.61 27.64
N ASP A 108 5.82 1.63 28.48
CA ASP A 108 7.06 1.88 29.23
C ASP A 108 7.43 0.60 29.97
N ASN A 109 8.42 -0.13 29.47
CA ASN A 109 8.87 -1.37 30.08
C ASN A 109 9.86 -1.12 31.24
N ASP A 110 9.93 0.11 31.75
CA ASP A 110 10.85 0.52 32.81
C ASP A 110 10.31 0.28 34.24
N SER A 111 9.24 -0.52 34.41
CA SER A 111 8.73 -0.87 35.76
C SER A 111 9.22 -2.22 36.30
N SER A 112 10.34 -2.76 35.81
CA SER A 112 11.01 -3.92 36.44
C SER A 112 12.34 -3.53 37.10
N ALA A 113 12.27 -2.55 38.00
CA ALA A 113 13.31 -2.34 39.01
C ALA A 113 12.81 -2.85 40.38
N ASN A 114 13.48 -3.90 40.86
CA ASN A 114 13.68 -4.27 42.27
C ASN A 114 12.53 -4.90 43.07
N VAL A 115 12.62 -6.21 43.27
CA VAL A 115 12.42 -6.85 44.60
C VAL A 115 13.59 -7.83 44.78
N GLU A 116 14.71 -7.35 45.31
CA GLU A 116 15.22 -7.65 46.65
C GLU A 116 15.47 -9.14 46.94
N ASP A 117 16.77 -9.47 47.02
CA ASP A 117 17.33 -10.61 47.73
C ASP A 117 16.79 -10.69 49.16
N LYS A 118 16.40 -11.90 49.59
CA LYS A 118 16.62 -12.40 50.96
C LYS A 118 16.55 -13.92 51.03
#